data_AF-A0A735HPA9-F1
#
_entry.id   AF-A0A735HPA9-F1
#
_cell.length_a   1.000
_cell.length_b   1.000
_cell.length_c   1.000
_cell.angle_alpha   90.00
_cell.angle_beta   90.00
_cell.angle_gamma   90.00
#
_symmetry.space_group_name_H-M   'P 1'
#
loop_
_entity.id
_entity.type
_entity.pdbx_description
1 polymer ?
#
loop_
_entity_poly.entity_id
_entity_poly.type
_entity_poly.pdbx_seq_one_letter_code
_entity_poly.pdbx_strand_id
1 'polypeptide(L)'
;MKNNDILIQRANSIEHVGISAIYQGEDDQYIYPDLMMKIRANKNILTKYLHYCLLSDKTRDYFRKNASGTTGNMPKINQGIVSATPINLPAMPEQVEIVRRVDQLFTYAENIEVQSINALKRVNNLSQSILIKAFRGELTEQWRIDNPSLVIGKNSADVMLEKIKSEREILKKQSKPQHGSVKSKTDGSIMNKKIITVVEALKQACVPLSGQQLLAAAGYPSDSSTEELEKFFLDIRESLICDKSIIKLERSDDGQDWFALSQGTTKN
;
A
#
# COMPACT_ATOMS: atom_id res chain seq x y z
N MET A 1 22.41 21.36 -21.50
CA MET A 1 22.06 21.97 -20.20
C MET A 1 23.35 22.15 -19.44
N LYS A 2 23.48 23.14 -18.55
CA LYS A 2 24.69 23.29 -17.72
C LYS A 2 24.39 23.09 -16.27
N ASN A 3 25.39 22.67 -15.51
CA ASN A 3 25.33 22.51 -14.08
C ASN A 3 24.75 23.77 -13.41
N ASN A 4 23.87 23.59 -12.43
CA ASN A 4 23.09 24.63 -11.75
C ASN A 4 22.03 25.35 -12.60
N ASP A 5 21.67 24.83 -13.78
CA ASP A 5 20.42 25.23 -14.44
C ASP A 5 19.22 24.76 -13.64
N ILE A 6 18.20 25.61 -13.51
CA ILE A 6 16.92 25.22 -12.94
C ILE A 6 15.99 24.86 -14.09
N LEU A 7 15.38 23.68 -14.02
CA LEU A 7 14.33 23.27 -14.93
C LEU A 7 12.98 23.43 -14.24
N ILE A 8 11.99 23.93 -14.96
CA ILE A 8 10.62 24.09 -14.48
C ILE A 8 9.65 23.42 -15.43
N GLN A 9 8.68 22.66 -14.91
CA GLN A 9 7.65 22.03 -15.72
C GLN A 9 6.66 23.08 -16.24
N ARG A 10 6.58 23.23 -17.56
CA ARG A 10 5.72 24.20 -18.24
C ARG A 10 4.28 23.74 -18.30
N ALA A 11 4.05 22.44 -18.48
CA ALA A 11 2.73 21.87 -18.69
C ALA A 11 2.64 20.54 -17.94
N ASN A 12 1.69 20.43 -17.03
CA ASN A 12 1.36 19.20 -16.30
C ASN A 12 -0.03 19.37 -15.68
N SER A 13 -0.49 18.44 -14.83
CA SER A 13 -1.64 18.68 -13.97
C SER A 13 -1.43 19.90 -13.07
N ILE A 14 -2.52 20.49 -12.59
CA ILE A 14 -2.48 21.75 -11.83
C ILE A 14 -1.59 21.67 -10.58
N GLU A 15 -1.45 20.49 -9.98
CA GLU A 15 -0.60 20.30 -8.81
C GLU A 15 0.89 20.25 -9.15
N HIS A 16 1.23 19.83 -10.36
CA HIS A 16 2.62 19.61 -10.78
C HIS A 16 3.16 20.71 -11.71
N VAL A 17 2.28 21.50 -12.33
CA VAL A 17 2.70 22.62 -13.18
C VAL A 17 3.56 23.60 -12.38
N GLY A 18 4.72 23.99 -12.91
CA GLY A 18 5.66 24.88 -12.25
C GLY A 18 6.58 24.23 -11.21
N ILE A 19 6.56 22.90 -11.03
CA ILE A 19 7.56 22.22 -10.19
C ILE A 19 8.94 22.44 -10.80
N SER A 20 9.92 22.74 -9.96
CA SER A 20 11.28 23.02 -10.36
C SER A 20 12.27 21.96 -9.86
N ALA A 21 13.39 21.81 -10.56
CA ALA A 21 14.51 20.96 -10.16
C ALA A 21 15.83 21.62 -10.59
N ILE A 22 16.90 21.38 -9.83
CA ILE A 22 18.25 21.84 -10.17
C ILE A 22 18.98 20.73 -10.92
N TYR A 23 19.53 21.04 -12.09
CA TYR A 23 20.38 20.12 -12.84
C TYR A 23 21.79 20.08 -12.25
N GLN A 24 22.21 18.91 -11.80
CA GLN A 24 23.53 18.67 -11.18
C GLN A 24 24.48 17.81 -12.03
N GLY A 25 24.13 17.54 -13.29
CA GLY A 25 24.97 16.74 -14.21
C GLY A 25 26.09 17.54 -14.87
N GLU A 26 26.77 16.89 -15.82
CA GLU A 26 27.83 17.50 -16.62
C GLU A 26 27.30 18.52 -17.63
N ASP A 27 28.15 19.47 -18.01
CA ASP A 27 27.78 20.51 -18.95
C ASP A 27 27.57 19.95 -20.37
N ASP A 28 26.53 20.46 -21.03
CA ASP A 28 26.21 20.25 -22.43
C ASP A 28 25.98 18.78 -22.86
N GLN A 29 25.78 17.86 -21.91
CA GLN A 29 25.44 16.46 -22.18
C GLN A 29 23.96 16.22 -22.51
N TYR A 30 23.05 16.94 -21.86
CA TYR A 30 21.60 16.69 -21.98
C TYR A 30 20.83 17.91 -22.50
N ILE A 31 19.72 17.62 -23.17
CA ILE A 31 18.70 18.60 -23.59
C ILE A 31 17.40 18.35 -22.81
N TYR A 32 16.56 19.37 -22.67
CA TYR A 32 15.24 19.26 -22.04
C TYR A 32 14.13 19.29 -23.10
N PRO A 33 12.99 18.60 -22.88
CA PRO A 33 11.86 18.60 -23.80
C PRO A 33 11.07 19.92 -23.76
N ASP A 34 10.22 20.16 -24.78
CA ASP A 34 9.42 21.38 -24.92
C ASP A 34 8.48 21.69 -23.74
N LEU A 35 8.05 20.65 -23.00
CA LEU A 35 7.20 20.80 -21.82
C LEU A 35 7.96 21.28 -20.57
N MET A 36 9.23 21.63 -20.71
CA MET A 36 10.05 22.22 -19.67
C MET A 36 10.57 23.59 -20.11
N MET A 37 10.76 24.48 -19.14
CA MET A 37 11.52 25.72 -19.33
C MET A 37 12.78 25.67 -18.48
N LYS A 38 13.81 26.38 -18.94
CA LYS A 38 15.08 26.52 -18.24
C LYS A 38 15.20 27.93 -17.69
N ILE A 39 15.56 28.03 -16.41
CA ILE A 39 15.86 29.27 -15.70
C ILE A 39 17.33 29.22 -15.29
N ARG A 40 18.07 30.29 -15.59
CA ARG A 40 19.44 30.46 -15.12
C ARG A 40 19.51 31.67 -14.20
N ALA A 41 19.92 31.42 -12.96
CA ALA A 41 20.16 32.47 -11.98
C ALA A 41 21.27 33.43 -12.46
N ASN A 42 21.09 34.72 -12.17
CA ASN A 42 22.13 35.72 -12.37
C ASN A 42 23.07 35.76 -11.16
N LYS A 43 24.10 36.62 -11.20
CA LYS A 43 25.11 36.74 -10.14
C LYS A 43 24.58 37.25 -8.79
N ASN A 44 23.36 37.81 -8.76
CA ASN A 44 22.78 38.43 -7.58
C ASN A 44 21.89 37.47 -6.79
N ILE A 45 21.68 36.25 -7.29
CA ILE A 45 20.84 35.24 -6.65
C ILE A 45 21.51 33.87 -6.67
N LEU A 46 21.51 33.19 -5.53
CA LEU A 46 21.96 31.81 -5.46
C LEU A 46 20.94 30.87 -6.10
N THR A 47 21.41 29.92 -6.93
CA THR A 47 20.54 28.93 -7.60
C THR A 47 19.69 28.15 -6.60
N LYS A 48 20.29 27.67 -5.50
CA LYS A 48 19.55 26.95 -4.45
C LYS A 48 18.48 27.83 -3.78
N TYR A 49 18.80 29.09 -3.52
CA TYR A 49 17.85 30.03 -2.93
C TYR A 49 16.65 30.23 -3.86
N LEU A 50 16.92 30.51 -5.14
CA LEU A 50 15.89 30.65 -6.17
C LEU A 50 15.01 29.39 -6.27
N HIS A 51 15.62 28.21 -6.26
CA HIS A 51 14.90 26.95 -6.27
C HIS A 51 13.97 26.79 -5.06
N TYR A 52 14.42 27.10 -3.85
CA TYR A 52 13.56 27.09 -2.67
C TYR A 52 12.42 28.12 -2.72
N CYS A 53 12.67 29.31 -3.28
CA CYS A 53 11.60 30.27 -3.54
C CYS A 53 10.56 29.70 -4.51
N LEU A 54 10.99 29.05 -5.59
CA LEU A 54 10.08 28.42 -6.57
C LEU A 54 9.27 27.26 -5.98
N LEU A 55 9.82 26.56 -4.99
CA LEU A 55 9.12 25.50 -4.25
C LEU A 55 8.17 26.02 -3.17
N SER A 56 8.29 27.29 -2.76
CA SER A 56 7.44 27.86 -1.72
C SER A 56 5.97 27.91 -2.14
N ASP A 57 5.06 27.68 -1.18
CA ASP A 57 3.62 27.67 -1.44
C ASP A 57 3.12 28.94 -2.13
N LYS A 58 3.66 30.10 -1.74
CA LYS A 58 3.33 31.39 -2.36
C LYS A 58 3.58 31.39 -3.87
N THR A 59 4.74 30.88 -4.28
CA THR A 59 5.11 30.81 -5.70
C THR A 59 4.36 29.69 -6.41
N ARG A 60 4.17 28.53 -5.77
CA ARG A 60 3.34 27.44 -6.31
C ARG A 60 1.90 27.90 -6.57
N ASP A 61 1.30 28.63 -5.64
CA ASP A 61 -0.04 29.18 -5.77
C ASP A 61 -0.14 30.25 -6.85
N TYR A 62 0.90 31.07 -7.00
CA TYR A 62 0.98 32.01 -8.11
C TYR A 62 0.97 31.27 -9.46
N PHE A 63 1.72 30.18 -9.61
CA PHE A 63 1.69 29.37 -10.82
C PHE A 63 0.33 28.72 -11.07
N ARG A 64 -0.29 28.12 -10.03
CA ARG A 64 -1.62 27.51 -10.15
C ARG A 64 -2.67 28.52 -10.61
N LYS A 65 -2.70 29.72 -10.02
CA LYS A 65 -3.69 30.77 -10.34
C LYS A 65 -3.53 31.35 -11.74
N ASN A 66 -2.30 31.42 -12.24
CA ASN A 66 -2.00 32.05 -13.53
C ASN A 66 -1.80 31.02 -14.66
N ALA A 67 -1.86 29.72 -14.38
CA ALA A 67 -1.77 28.71 -15.41
C ALA A 67 -2.99 28.78 -16.35
N SER A 68 -2.73 28.63 -17.65
CA SER A 68 -3.72 28.78 -18.73
C SER A 68 -3.78 27.50 -19.57
N GLY A 69 -4.98 27.13 -20.04
CA GLY A 69 -5.16 25.93 -20.86
C GLY A 69 -6.63 25.60 -21.05
N THR A 70 -7.10 25.59 -22.29
CA THR A 70 -8.52 25.54 -22.70
C THR A 70 -9.19 24.17 -22.57
N THR A 71 -8.52 23.18 -21.98
CA THR A 71 -9.05 21.82 -21.79
C THR A 71 -8.46 21.28 -20.49
N GLY A 72 -9.30 21.12 -19.47
CA GLY A 72 -8.94 20.99 -18.05
C GLY A 72 -8.00 19.85 -17.61
N ASN A 73 -7.32 19.17 -18.53
CA ASN A 73 -6.41 18.07 -18.22
C ASN A 73 -4.92 18.47 -18.15
N MET A 74 -4.49 19.59 -18.75
CA MET A 74 -3.06 19.96 -18.73
C MET A 74 -2.85 21.49 -18.78
N PRO A 75 -3.02 22.18 -17.64
CA PRO A 75 -2.70 23.61 -17.53
C PRO A 75 -1.22 23.89 -17.87
N LYS A 76 -0.99 25.05 -18.48
CA LYS A 76 0.33 25.51 -18.91
C LYS A 76 0.68 26.87 -18.32
N ILE A 77 1.92 27.00 -17.87
CA ILE A 77 2.54 28.31 -17.57
C ILE A 77 3.39 28.73 -18.77
N ASN A 78 3.44 30.03 -19.04
CA ASN A 78 4.29 30.60 -20.09
C ASN A 78 5.47 31.33 -19.46
N GLN A 79 6.43 31.73 -20.30
CA GLN A 79 7.60 32.47 -19.83
C GLN A 79 7.22 33.80 -19.14
N GLY A 80 6.17 34.48 -19.62
CA GLY A 80 5.71 35.74 -19.02
C GLY A 80 5.29 35.57 -17.56
N ILE A 81 4.53 34.52 -17.26
CA ILE A 81 4.10 34.18 -15.89
C ILE A 81 5.33 33.88 -15.02
N VAL A 82 6.27 33.07 -15.51
CA VAL A 82 7.48 32.74 -14.75
C VAL A 82 8.33 33.99 -14.47
N SER A 83 8.51 34.86 -15.47
CA SER A 83 9.27 36.10 -15.30
C SER A 83 8.57 37.12 -14.39
N ALA A 84 7.24 37.09 -14.31
CA ALA A 84 6.44 37.97 -13.44
C ALA A 84 6.26 37.43 -12.02
N THR A 85 6.87 36.28 -11.70
CA THR A 85 6.72 35.65 -10.38
C THR A 85 7.35 36.53 -9.30
N PRO A 86 6.61 36.89 -8.24
CA PRO A 86 7.15 37.70 -7.16
C PRO A 86 8.13 36.88 -6.31
N ILE A 87 9.39 37.31 -6.28
CA ILE A 87 10.46 36.67 -5.49
C ILE A 87 11.15 37.75 -4.66
N ASN A 88 11.27 37.50 -3.35
CA ASN A 88 12.04 38.37 -2.47
C ASN A 88 13.53 38.19 -2.75
N LEU A 89 14.28 39.29 -2.89
CA LEU A 89 15.70 39.24 -3.18
C LEU A 89 16.50 39.90 -2.03
N PRO A 90 16.79 39.16 -0.95
CA PRO A 90 17.63 39.65 0.14
C PRO A 90 19.10 39.70 -0.30
N ALA A 91 19.96 40.29 0.54
CA ALA A 91 21.39 40.37 0.27
C ALA A 91 22.04 38.97 0.22
N MET A 92 23.15 38.84 -0.51
CA MET A 92 23.84 37.55 -0.70
C MET A 92 24.14 36.80 0.61
N PRO A 93 24.63 37.43 1.70
CA PRO A 93 24.87 36.70 2.96
C PRO A 93 23.60 36.10 3.57
N GLU A 94 22.48 36.80 3.45
CA GLU A 94 21.18 36.32 3.95
C GLU A 94 20.66 35.16 3.09
N GLN A 95 20.84 35.21 1.77
CA GLN A 95 20.52 34.09 0.89
C GLN A 95 21.30 32.82 1.27
N VAL A 96 22.59 32.94 1.56
CA VAL A 96 23.44 31.82 2.00
C VAL A 96 22.91 31.23 3.31
N GLU A 97 22.60 32.07 4.29
CA GLU A 97 22.12 31.62 5.60
C GLU A 97 20.74 30.94 5.49
N ILE A 98 19.83 31.46 4.65
CA ILE A 98 18.54 30.83 4.38
C ILE A 98 18.74 29.44 3.76
N VAL A 99 19.57 29.34 2.72
CA VAL A 99 19.88 28.06 2.06
C VAL A 99 20.45 27.06 3.06
N ARG A 100 21.40 27.49 3.90
CA ARG A 100 22.02 26.64 4.92
C ARG A 100 20.99 26.06 5.89
N ARG A 101 20.05 26.87 6.38
CA ARG A 101 19.00 26.41 7.32
C ARG A 101 18.03 25.45 6.65
N VAL A 102 17.63 25.73 5.41
CA VAL A 102 16.72 24.87 4.65
C VAL A 102 17.38 23.53 4.32
N ASP A 103 18.64 23.53 3.85
CA ASP A 103 19.42 22.30 3.61
C ASP A 103 19.49 21.45 4.90
N GLN A 104 19.75 22.06 6.06
CA GLN A 104 19.79 21.34 7.34
C GLN A 104 18.47 20.63 7.69
N LEU A 105 17.34 21.28 7.41
CA LEU A 105 16.01 20.69 7.65
C LEU A 105 15.73 19.52 6.70
N PHE A 106 16.10 19.64 5.43
CA PHE A 106 15.96 18.53 4.47
C PHE A 106 16.83 17.34 4.85
N THR A 107 18.10 17.56 5.20
CA THR A 107 18.98 16.48 5.69
C THR A 107 18.44 15.82 6.95
N TYR A 108 17.84 16.59 7.87
CA TYR A 108 17.21 16.01 9.06
C TYR A 108 16.00 15.13 8.70
N ALA A 109 15.16 15.55 7.75
CA ALA A 109 14.03 14.77 7.27
C ALA A 109 14.49 13.46 6.59
N GLU A 110 15.49 13.53 5.71
CA GLU A 110 16.08 12.36 5.04
C GLU A 110 16.61 11.33 6.08
N ASN A 111 17.28 11.80 7.13
CA ASN A 111 17.77 10.93 8.19
C ASN A 111 16.64 10.20 8.94
N ILE A 112 15.50 10.85 9.16
CA ILE A 112 14.33 10.22 9.79
C ILE A 112 13.74 9.16 8.87
N GLU A 113 13.61 9.46 7.57
CA GLU A 113 13.09 8.52 6.59
C GLU A 113 13.95 7.25 6.54
N VAL A 114 15.27 7.40 6.46
CA VAL A 114 16.22 6.28 6.48
C VAL A 114 16.09 5.46 7.78
N GLN A 115 15.95 6.11 8.94
CA GLN A 115 15.75 5.42 10.21
C GLN A 115 14.43 4.62 10.23
N SER A 116 13.35 5.20 9.71
CA SER A 116 12.03 4.55 9.63
C SER A 116 12.07 3.30 8.75
N ILE A 117 12.65 3.39 7.55
CA ILE A 117 12.81 2.25 6.64
C ILE A 117 13.64 1.14 7.30
N ASN A 118 14.72 1.49 7.99
CA ASN A 118 15.55 0.53 8.69
C ASN A 118 14.81 -0.13 9.87
N ALA A 119 13.99 0.61 10.61
CA ALA A 119 13.16 0.07 11.67
C ALA A 119 12.12 -0.93 11.13
N LEU A 120 11.44 -0.59 10.01
CA LEU A 120 10.50 -1.50 9.36
C LEU A 120 11.18 -2.80 8.91
N LYS A 121 12.37 -2.70 8.32
CA LYS A 121 13.17 -3.85 7.93
C LYS A 121 13.53 -4.73 9.14
N ARG A 122 13.88 -4.13 10.28
CA ARG A 122 14.16 -4.87 11.53
C ARG A 122 12.94 -5.61 12.04
N VAL A 123 11.76 -5.00 12.02
CA VAL A 123 10.51 -5.65 12.44
C VAL A 123 10.19 -6.85 11.55
N ASN A 124 10.32 -6.70 10.23
CA ASN A 124 10.10 -7.81 9.29
C ASN A 124 11.09 -8.97 9.49
N ASN A 125 12.37 -8.65 9.72
CA ASN A 125 13.37 -9.69 9.99
C ASN A 125 13.10 -10.40 11.33
N LEU A 126 12.69 -9.63 12.35
CA LEU A 126 12.38 -10.17 13.66
C LEU A 126 11.14 -11.08 13.60
N SER A 127 10.07 -10.66 12.92
CA SER A 127 8.87 -11.48 12.76
C SER A 127 9.16 -12.79 12.03
N GLN A 128 9.95 -12.74 10.94
CA GLN A 128 10.41 -13.95 10.25
C GLN A 128 11.27 -14.84 11.15
N SER A 129 12.21 -14.26 11.90
CA SER A 129 13.05 -15.04 12.82
C SER A 129 12.22 -15.68 13.93
N ILE A 130 11.24 -14.97 14.50
CA ILE A 130 10.34 -15.51 15.54
C ILE A 130 9.49 -16.63 14.95
N LEU A 131 8.93 -16.47 13.75
CA LEU A 131 8.14 -17.52 13.09
C LEU A 131 8.99 -18.77 12.84
N ILE A 132 10.22 -18.62 12.33
CA ILE A 132 11.14 -19.75 12.12
C ILE A 132 11.42 -20.46 13.45
N LYS A 133 11.75 -19.70 14.51
CA LYS A 133 12.00 -20.26 15.84
C LYS A 133 10.76 -20.91 16.47
N ALA A 134 9.57 -20.35 16.22
CA ALA A 134 8.30 -20.91 16.66
C ALA A 134 8.01 -22.24 15.97
N PHE A 135 8.17 -22.32 14.64
CA PHE A 135 7.96 -23.55 13.87
C PHE A 135 8.98 -24.65 14.19
N ARG A 136 10.23 -24.28 14.51
CA ARG A 136 11.23 -25.23 15.02
C ARG A 136 10.97 -25.65 16.46
N GLY A 137 10.03 -25.00 17.14
CA GLY A 137 9.72 -25.22 18.54
C GLY A 137 10.81 -24.74 19.51
N GLU A 138 11.82 -24.01 19.02
CA GLU A 138 12.91 -23.45 19.85
C GLU A 138 12.35 -22.50 20.92
N LEU A 139 11.22 -21.82 20.63
CA LEU A 139 10.54 -20.95 21.60
C LEU A 139 9.83 -21.71 22.74
N THR A 140 9.56 -23.00 22.57
CA THR A 140 8.88 -23.84 23.58
C THR A 140 9.78 -24.94 24.14
N GLU A 141 11.06 -24.95 23.78
CA GLU A 141 12.02 -25.99 24.16
C GLU A 141 12.13 -26.13 25.69
N GLN A 142 12.33 -25.02 26.39
CA GLN A 142 12.41 -25.03 27.86
C GLN A 142 11.10 -25.53 28.50
N TRP A 143 9.95 -25.03 28.03
CA TRP A 143 8.65 -25.46 28.53
C TRP A 143 8.43 -26.97 28.33
N ARG A 144 8.90 -27.55 27.22
CA ARG A 144 8.81 -28.99 26.94
C ARG A 144 9.70 -29.83 27.85
N ILE A 145 10.88 -29.32 28.22
CA ILE A 145 11.76 -29.94 29.22
C ILE A 145 11.07 -29.94 30.60
N ASP A 146 10.45 -28.82 30.95
CA ASP A 146 9.81 -28.65 32.26
C ASP A 146 8.46 -29.39 32.36
N ASN A 147 7.84 -29.78 31.24
CA ASN A 147 6.53 -30.46 31.19
C ASN A 147 6.53 -31.76 30.36
N PRO A 148 7.32 -32.80 30.72
CA PRO A 148 7.48 -34.00 29.88
C PRO A 148 6.19 -34.80 29.68
N SER A 149 5.32 -34.85 30.70
CA SER A 149 4.09 -35.64 30.70
C SER A 149 3.03 -35.16 29.70
N LEU A 150 3.09 -33.90 29.26
CA LEU A 150 2.15 -33.31 28.29
C LEU A 150 2.62 -33.43 26.84
N VAL A 151 3.91 -33.70 26.63
CA VAL A 151 4.56 -33.75 25.31
C VAL A 151 4.70 -35.20 24.80
N ILE A 152 4.68 -36.18 25.71
CA ILE A 152 4.88 -37.60 25.40
C ILE A 152 3.52 -38.31 25.22
N GLY A 153 3.47 -39.30 24.31
CA GLY A 153 2.28 -40.14 24.09
C GLY A 153 1.41 -39.68 22.91
N LYS A 154 0.09 -39.60 23.10
CA LYS A 154 -0.88 -39.25 22.03
C LYS A 154 -0.67 -37.87 21.40
N ASN A 155 -0.04 -36.95 22.13
CA ASN A 155 0.21 -35.57 21.70
C ASN A 155 1.65 -35.34 21.21
N SER A 156 2.43 -36.42 21.06
CA SER A 156 3.78 -36.31 20.51
C SER A 156 3.73 -35.91 19.04
N ALA A 157 4.66 -35.04 18.64
CA ALA A 157 4.78 -34.55 17.27
C ALA A 157 4.93 -35.70 16.26
N ASP A 158 5.66 -36.77 16.61
CA ASP A 158 5.85 -37.93 15.74
C ASP A 158 4.55 -38.70 15.51
N VAL A 159 3.74 -38.87 16.55
CA VAL A 159 2.44 -39.56 16.48
C VAL A 159 1.44 -38.76 15.65
N MET A 160 1.41 -37.43 15.81
CA MET A 160 0.59 -36.56 14.96
C MET A 160 1.07 -36.54 13.51
N LEU A 161 2.39 -36.58 13.27
CA LEU A 161 2.94 -36.64 11.92
C LEU A 161 2.59 -37.94 11.19
N GLU A 162 2.62 -39.09 11.89
CA GLU A 162 2.14 -40.35 11.32
C GLU A 162 0.63 -40.29 11.01
N LYS A 163 -0.16 -39.69 11.89
CA LYS A 163 -1.59 -39.47 11.65
C LYS A 163 -1.85 -38.58 10.43
N ILE A 164 -1.12 -37.47 10.28
CA ILE A 164 -1.22 -36.59 9.10
C ILE A 164 -0.75 -37.29 7.82
N LYS A 165 0.34 -38.06 7.88
CA LYS A 165 0.84 -38.83 6.72
C LYS A 165 -0.17 -39.89 6.29
N SER A 166 -0.72 -40.64 7.23
CA SER A 166 -1.75 -41.65 6.94
C SER A 166 -3.03 -41.01 6.38
N GLU A 167 -3.52 -39.91 6.96
CA GLU A 167 -4.66 -39.15 6.43
C GLU A 167 -4.39 -38.60 5.01
N ARG A 168 -3.18 -38.09 4.74
CA ARG A 168 -2.79 -37.62 3.40
C ARG A 168 -2.68 -38.74 2.38
N GLU A 169 -2.20 -39.92 2.78
CA GLU A 169 -2.17 -41.10 1.90
C GLU A 169 -3.58 -41.66 1.64
N ILE A 170 -4.48 -41.57 2.62
CA ILE A 170 -5.91 -41.88 2.43
C ILE A 170 -6.54 -40.88 1.45
N LEU A 171 -6.25 -39.57 1.58
CA LEU A 171 -6.72 -38.51 0.67
C LEU A 171 -6.13 -38.59 -0.74
N LYS A 172 -4.91 -39.14 -0.91
CA LYS A 172 -4.34 -39.43 -2.25
C LYS A 172 -4.96 -40.67 -2.89
N LYS A 173 -5.36 -41.66 -2.10
CA LYS A 173 -6.02 -42.90 -2.56
C LYS A 173 -7.50 -42.71 -2.86
N GLN A 174 -8.15 -41.76 -2.19
CA GLN A 174 -9.42 -41.22 -2.65
C GLN A 174 -9.15 -40.43 -3.93
N SER A 175 -9.71 -40.87 -5.06
CA SER A 175 -9.62 -40.11 -6.30
C SER A 175 -10.09 -38.69 -6.01
N LYS A 176 -9.28 -37.68 -6.39
CA LYS A 176 -9.75 -36.29 -6.48
C LYS A 176 -11.16 -36.34 -7.08
N PRO A 177 -12.17 -35.69 -6.50
CA PRO A 177 -13.43 -35.54 -7.22
C PRO A 177 -13.05 -34.99 -8.59
N GLN A 178 -13.43 -35.72 -9.65
CA GLN A 178 -13.26 -35.24 -11.00
C GLN A 178 -14.09 -33.95 -11.07
N HIS A 179 -13.44 -32.80 -10.90
CA HIS A 179 -13.89 -31.61 -11.58
C HIS A 179 -13.72 -31.96 -13.05
N GLY A 180 -14.80 -32.48 -13.64
CA GLY A 180 -14.92 -32.55 -15.08
C GLY A 180 -14.52 -31.18 -15.59
N SER A 181 -13.55 -31.14 -16.50
CA SER A 181 -13.29 -29.96 -17.29
C SER A 181 -14.59 -29.62 -18.01
N VAL A 182 -15.39 -28.73 -17.41
CA VAL A 182 -16.52 -28.14 -18.10
C VAL A 182 -15.88 -27.30 -19.20
N LYS A 183 -15.91 -27.83 -20.42
CA LYS A 183 -15.74 -27.01 -21.62
C LYS A 183 -16.79 -25.90 -21.50
N SER A 184 -16.36 -24.69 -21.18
CA SER A 184 -17.24 -23.53 -21.27
C SER A 184 -17.60 -23.38 -22.74
N LYS A 185 -18.78 -23.87 -23.11
CA LYS A 185 -19.48 -23.34 -24.27
C LYS A 185 -19.67 -21.85 -23.96
N THR A 186 -19.04 -21.03 -24.79
CA THR A 186 -19.37 -19.62 -24.95
C THR A 186 -20.85 -19.53 -25.24
N ASP A 187 -21.63 -19.25 -24.21
CA ASP A 187 -22.97 -18.73 -24.34
C ASP A 187 -23.05 -17.47 -23.50
N GLY A 188 -23.30 -16.36 -24.19
CA GLY A 188 -23.24 -15.02 -23.62
C GLY A 188 -24.30 -14.85 -22.55
N SER A 189 -23.87 -14.74 -21.30
CA SER A 189 -24.53 -13.90 -20.30
C SER A 189 -23.60 -13.76 -19.09
N ILE A 190 -22.66 -12.82 -19.16
CA ILE A 190 -22.01 -12.32 -17.95
C ILE A 190 -23.09 -11.52 -17.22
N MET A 191 -23.85 -12.19 -16.37
CA MET A 191 -24.60 -11.49 -15.33
C MET A 191 -23.56 -10.85 -14.42
N ASN A 192 -23.43 -9.54 -14.56
CA ASN A 192 -22.60 -8.67 -13.74
C ASN A 192 -23.14 -8.72 -12.30
N LYS A 193 -22.79 -9.76 -11.53
CA LYS A 193 -23.12 -9.84 -10.10
C LYS A 193 -22.27 -8.79 -9.41
N LYS A 194 -22.92 -7.70 -8.98
CA LYS A 194 -22.29 -6.69 -8.14
C LYS A 194 -21.71 -7.38 -6.91
N ILE A 195 -20.46 -7.05 -6.57
CA ILE A 195 -19.85 -7.42 -5.30
C ILE A 195 -20.71 -6.81 -4.19
N ILE A 196 -21.22 -7.66 -3.31
CA ILE A 196 -22.05 -7.26 -2.16
C ILE A 196 -21.22 -7.35 -0.88
N THR A 197 -21.69 -6.69 0.18
CA THR A 197 -21.01 -6.74 1.49
C THR A 197 -21.15 -8.11 2.14
N VAL A 198 -20.22 -8.44 3.03
CA VAL A 198 -20.20 -9.71 3.79
C VAL A 198 -21.50 -9.92 4.58
N VAL A 199 -22.06 -8.85 5.15
CA VAL A 199 -23.34 -8.91 5.89
C VAL A 199 -24.50 -9.25 4.97
N GLU A 200 -24.54 -8.67 3.76
CA GLU A 200 -25.57 -8.97 2.76
C GLU A 200 -25.44 -10.41 2.25
N ALA A 201 -24.21 -10.89 2.04
CA ALA A 201 -23.95 -12.27 1.65
C ALA A 201 -24.48 -13.27 2.71
N LEU A 202 -24.27 -13.00 4.00
CA LEU A 202 -24.80 -13.83 5.09
C LEU A 202 -26.33 -13.69 5.23
N LYS A 203 -26.90 -12.50 5.02
CA LYS A 203 -28.37 -12.30 4.98
C LYS A 203 -29.03 -13.07 3.85
N GLN A 204 -28.38 -13.18 2.69
CA GLN A 204 -28.91 -13.93 1.55
C GLN A 204 -28.75 -15.44 1.74
N ALA A 205 -27.66 -15.89 2.37
CA ALA A 205 -27.41 -17.30 2.62
C ALA A 205 -28.29 -17.89 3.73
N CYS A 206 -28.68 -17.09 4.72
CA CYS A 206 -29.45 -17.52 5.91
C CYS A 206 -28.83 -18.69 6.70
N VAL A 207 -27.59 -19.07 6.40
CA VAL A 207 -26.83 -20.14 7.05
C VAL A 207 -25.42 -19.64 7.36
N PRO A 208 -24.75 -20.18 8.40
CA PRO A 208 -23.34 -19.90 8.64
C PRO A 208 -22.50 -20.32 7.43
N LEU A 209 -21.57 -19.48 7.02
CA LEU A 209 -20.67 -19.74 5.89
C LEU A 209 -19.22 -19.79 6.35
N SER A 210 -18.42 -20.69 5.75
CA SER A 210 -16.97 -20.65 5.90
C SER A 210 -16.37 -19.45 5.16
N GLY A 211 -15.17 -19.01 5.53
CA GLY A 211 -14.52 -17.86 4.86
C GLY A 211 -14.43 -17.98 3.33
N GLN A 212 -14.22 -19.18 2.78
CA GLN A 212 -14.20 -19.42 1.33
C GLN A 212 -15.60 -19.36 0.71
N GLN A 213 -16.60 -19.92 1.40
CA GLN A 213 -17.99 -19.87 0.94
C GLN A 213 -18.53 -18.43 0.99
N LEU A 214 -18.11 -17.66 1.98
CA LEU A 214 -18.47 -16.26 2.17
C LEU A 214 -17.89 -15.36 1.08
N LEU A 215 -16.64 -15.61 0.68
CA LEU A 215 -15.99 -14.92 -0.44
C LEU A 215 -16.79 -15.14 -1.74
N ALA A 216 -17.14 -16.40 -2.04
CA ALA A 216 -17.94 -16.74 -3.21
C ALA A 216 -19.36 -16.16 -3.14
N ALA A 217 -19.99 -16.18 -1.95
CA ALA A 217 -21.33 -15.63 -1.73
C ALA A 217 -21.37 -14.10 -1.86
N ALA A 218 -20.30 -13.40 -1.48
CA ALA A 218 -20.14 -11.97 -1.67
C ALA A 218 -19.90 -11.56 -3.14
N GLY A 219 -19.78 -12.53 -4.04
CA GLY A 219 -19.65 -12.31 -5.49
C GLY A 219 -18.21 -12.13 -5.97
N TYR A 220 -17.22 -12.44 -5.15
CA TYR A 220 -15.82 -12.42 -5.56
C TYR A 220 -15.51 -13.64 -6.44
N PRO A 221 -14.84 -13.44 -7.60
CA PRO A 221 -14.48 -14.53 -8.49
C PRO A 221 -13.37 -15.40 -7.88
N SER A 222 -13.23 -16.63 -8.38
CA SER A 222 -12.26 -17.60 -7.84
C SER A 222 -10.80 -17.19 -8.04
N ASP A 223 -10.55 -16.25 -8.95
CA ASP A 223 -9.27 -15.65 -9.33
C ASP A 223 -9.13 -14.19 -8.85
N SER A 224 -9.83 -13.80 -7.77
CA SER A 224 -9.74 -12.46 -7.19
C SER A 224 -8.30 -11.97 -7.00
N SER A 225 -8.07 -10.73 -7.41
CA SER A 225 -6.81 -10.01 -7.22
C SER A 225 -6.52 -9.73 -5.74
N THR A 226 -5.25 -9.41 -5.42
CA THR A 226 -4.83 -9.09 -4.04
C THR A 226 -5.62 -7.90 -3.46
N GLU A 227 -5.92 -6.89 -4.26
CA GLU A 227 -6.68 -5.69 -3.85
C GLU A 227 -8.14 -6.02 -3.52
N GLU A 228 -8.77 -6.92 -4.28
CA GLU A 228 -10.14 -7.38 -4.05
C GLU A 228 -10.24 -8.23 -2.77
N LEU A 229 -9.24 -9.09 -2.53
CA LEU A 229 -9.15 -9.88 -1.30
C LEU A 229 -8.95 -8.97 -0.07
N GLU A 230 -8.12 -7.94 -0.18
CA GLU A 230 -7.94 -6.96 0.91
C GLU A 230 -9.25 -6.23 1.24
N LYS A 231 -10.01 -5.83 0.21
CA LYS A 231 -11.33 -5.21 0.40
C LYS A 231 -12.32 -6.15 1.11
N PHE A 232 -12.33 -7.43 0.75
CA PHE A 232 -13.14 -8.44 1.43
C PHE A 232 -12.75 -8.62 2.91
N PHE A 233 -11.44 -8.70 3.21
CA PHE A 233 -10.98 -8.85 4.60
C PHE A 233 -11.23 -7.60 5.44
N LEU A 234 -11.14 -6.41 4.84
CA LEU A 234 -11.52 -5.17 5.51
C LEU A 234 -12.99 -5.15 5.90
N ASP A 235 -13.88 -5.60 5.01
CA ASP A 235 -15.32 -5.70 5.25
C ASP A 235 -15.65 -6.72 6.37
N ILE A 236 -14.99 -7.89 6.37
CA ILE A 236 -15.09 -8.85 7.49
C ILE A 236 -14.67 -8.19 8.81
N ARG A 237 -13.55 -7.48 8.81
CA ARG A 237 -12.99 -6.87 10.02
C ARG A 237 -13.90 -5.76 10.56
N GLU A 238 -14.41 -4.91 9.68
CA GLU A 238 -15.34 -3.84 10.02
C GLU A 238 -16.65 -4.42 10.58
N SER A 239 -17.20 -5.45 9.93
CA SER A 239 -18.41 -6.14 10.36
C SER A 239 -18.28 -6.88 11.69
N LEU A 240 -17.09 -7.41 12.02
CA LEU A 240 -16.79 -8.09 13.29
C LEU A 240 -16.53 -7.10 14.45
N ILE A 241 -15.72 -6.07 14.20
CA ILE A 241 -15.14 -5.23 15.25
C ILE A 241 -15.94 -3.95 15.45
N CYS A 242 -16.33 -3.27 14.37
CA CYS A 242 -17.01 -1.98 14.42
C CYS A 242 -18.52 -2.17 14.56
N ASP A 243 -19.13 -2.89 13.62
CA ASP A 243 -20.58 -2.97 13.51
C ASP A 243 -21.19 -4.12 14.33
N LYS A 244 -20.35 -5.09 14.76
CA LYS A 244 -20.76 -6.33 15.45
C LYS A 244 -21.95 -7.04 14.77
N SER A 245 -22.08 -6.89 13.47
CA SER A 245 -23.18 -7.42 12.66
C SER A 245 -22.99 -8.91 12.35
N ILE A 246 -21.78 -9.43 12.53
CA ILE A 246 -21.43 -10.84 12.36
C ILE A 246 -20.70 -11.37 13.60
N ILE A 247 -20.89 -12.65 13.89
CA ILE A 247 -20.15 -13.39 14.90
C ILE A 247 -19.28 -14.46 14.23
N LYS A 248 -18.09 -14.66 14.79
CA LYS A 248 -17.22 -15.77 14.44
C LYS A 248 -17.57 -16.96 15.35
N LEU A 249 -18.00 -18.07 14.76
CA LEU A 249 -18.28 -19.30 15.48
C LEU A 249 -16.95 -20.02 15.80
N GLU A 250 -16.89 -20.71 16.95
CA GLU A 250 -15.66 -21.39 17.40
C GLU A 250 -15.17 -22.46 16.40
N ARG A 251 -13.85 -22.68 16.42
CA ARG A 251 -13.14 -23.59 15.53
C ARG A 251 -13.71 -25.01 15.61
N SER A 252 -14.26 -25.52 14.51
CA SER A 252 -14.29 -26.98 14.32
C SER A 252 -12.86 -27.48 14.10
N ASP A 253 -12.64 -28.78 14.33
CA ASP A 253 -11.36 -29.48 14.17
C ASP A 253 -10.71 -29.34 12.76
N ASP A 254 -11.41 -28.71 11.81
CA ASP A 254 -10.98 -28.49 10.42
C ASP A 254 -10.17 -27.20 10.21
N GLY A 255 -9.98 -26.37 11.25
CA GLY A 255 -9.15 -25.17 11.20
C GLY A 255 -9.70 -24.02 10.33
N GLN A 256 -10.95 -24.11 9.86
CA GLN A 256 -11.63 -23.05 9.11
C GLN A 256 -12.43 -22.13 10.02
N ASP A 257 -12.42 -20.83 9.70
CA ASP A 257 -13.24 -19.83 10.38
C ASP A 257 -14.66 -19.78 9.76
N TRP A 258 -15.68 -19.90 10.62
CA TRP A 258 -17.09 -19.83 10.26
C TRP A 258 -17.72 -18.53 10.74
N PHE A 259 -18.55 -17.92 9.89
CA PHE A 259 -19.21 -16.64 10.15
C PHE A 259 -20.72 -16.77 10.10
N ALA A 260 -21.42 -16.15 11.04
CA ALA A 260 -22.87 -16.05 11.09
C ALA A 260 -23.31 -14.62 11.43
N LEU A 261 -24.56 -14.25 11.11
CA LEU A 261 -25.12 -12.97 11.56
C LEU A 261 -25.25 -12.94 13.08
N SER A 262 -24.94 -11.81 13.70
CA SER A 262 -25.21 -11.62 15.13
C SER A 262 -26.73 -11.63 15.33
N GLN A 263 -27.23 -12.52 16.19
CA GLN A 263 -28.64 -12.51 16.53
C GLN A 263 -28.94 -11.23 17.29
N GLY A 264 -29.66 -10.31 16.66
CA GLY A 264 -30.31 -9.22 17.37
C GLY A 264 -31.17 -9.83 18.47
N THR A 265 -31.03 -9.31 19.68
CA THR A 265 -31.95 -9.49 20.80
C THR A 265 -33.40 -9.42 20.33
N THR A 266 -34.02 -10.56 20.05
CA THR A 266 -35.47 -10.71 20.18
C THR A 266 -35.78 -10.58 21.66
N LYS A 267 -36.20 -9.37 22.06
CA LYS A 267 -36.94 -9.18 23.31
C LYS A 267 -38.15 -10.14 23.28
N ASN A 268 -38.13 -11.12 24.17
CA ASN A 268 -39.36 -11.59 24.81
C ASN A 268 -39.83 -10.53 25.81
#